data_AF-A0A3A5JHW9-F1
#
_entry.id   AF-A0A3A5JHW9-F1
#
_cell.length_a   1.000
_cell.length_b   1.000
_cell.length_c   1.000
_cell.angle_alpha   90.00
_cell.angle_beta   90.00
_cell.angle_gamma   90.00
#
_symmetry.space_group_name_H-M   'P 1'
#
loop_
_entity.id
_entity.type
_entity.pdbx_description
1 polymer ?
#
loop_
_entity_poly.entity_id
_entity_poly.type
_entity_poly.pdbx_seq_one_letter_code
_entity_poly.pdbx_strand_id
1 'polypeptide(L)'
;MAAQHRAVRERPVLGFVLLSIVFSWAMWGIQYLWPRNPVALIAPLPSVGPAVAAVVVVHLSGFDLRAWMDHLSGRDVEPYWYGVGLALPLVCVVATTIAAALLFNGPWAVPFSTPQRAAGYAVSLVFSVIPALGVEAGFRGFALPRLQHRYDALVASAFVAVAWAVWSLPLFVFPGTYLAGFSLPVAVLLLVVVSVFLTYVYNSTGGSIPVTALLNGGLVTSLTYGAVGASGVEIQVTTLAAWAIPALVVANLYGRERLADEVSAPRFLAES
;
A
#
# COMPACT_ATOMS: atom_id res chain seq x y z
N MET A 1 -17.29 29.02 -0.12
CA MET A 1 -17.41 27.88 0.81
C MET A 1 -18.55 26.92 0.45
N ALA A 2 -19.83 27.33 0.41
CA ALA A 2 -20.94 26.39 0.15
C ALA A 2 -20.83 25.53 -1.14
N ALA A 3 -20.30 26.08 -2.24
CA ALA A 3 -20.10 25.33 -3.48
C ALA A 3 -18.96 24.29 -3.41
N GLN A 4 -17.89 24.56 -2.66
CA GLN A 4 -16.78 23.62 -2.47
C GLN A 4 -17.22 22.42 -1.61
N HIS A 5 -18.04 22.66 -0.59
CA HIS A 5 -18.64 21.59 0.22
C HIS A 5 -19.56 20.69 -0.62
N ARG A 6 -20.31 21.27 -1.58
CA ARG A 6 -21.21 20.51 -2.45
C ARG A 6 -20.46 19.57 -3.40
N ALA A 7 -19.41 20.04 -4.07
CA ALA A 7 -18.64 19.23 -5.02
C ALA A 7 -17.90 18.04 -4.37
N VAL A 8 -17.33 18.24 -3.17
CA VAL A 8 -16.66 17.16 -2.41
C VAL A 8 -17.68 16.13 -1.92
N ARG A 9 -18.88 16.56 -1.54
CA ARG A 9 -19.96 15.69 -1.09
C ARG A 9 -20.54 14.83 -2.23
N GLU A 10 -20.57 15.35 -3.45
CA GLU A 10 -21.08 14.61 -4.62
C GLU A 10 -20.08 13.58 -5.18
N ARG A 11 -18.77 13.81 -5.04
CA ARG A 11 -17.70 12.89 -5.52
C ARG A 11 -16.54 12.73 -4.52
N PRO A 12 -16.78 12.14 -3.33
CA PRO A 12 -15.80 12.10 -2.24
C PRO A 12 -14.51 11.33 -2.61
N VAL A 13 -14.63 10.23 -3.36
CA VAL A 13 -13.46 9.44 -3.80
C VAL A 13 -12.57 10.23 -4.76
N LEU A 14 -13.17 10.98 -5.70
CA LEU A 14 -12.40 11.81 -6.63
C LEU A 14 -11.69 12.95 -5.88
N GLY A 15 -12.38 13.63 -4.96
CA GLY A 15 -11.79 14.66 -4.13
C GLY A 15 -10.61 14.15 -3.31
N PHE A 16 -10.74 12.94 -2.74
CA PHE A 16 -9.67 12.25 -2.03
C PHE A 16 -8.45 11.97 -2.93
N VAL A 17 -8.67 11.37 -4.11
CA VAL A 17 -7.56 11.01 -5.02
C VAL A 17 -6.81 12.27 -5.46
N LEU A 18 -7.52 13.32 -5.87
CA LEU A 18 -6.91 14.58 -6.31
C LEU A 18 -6.13 15.25 -5.18
N LEU A 19 -6.71 15.33 -3.97
CA LEU A 19 -6.05 15.95 -2.83
C LEU A 19 -4.81 15.17 -2.39
N SER A 20 -4.89 13.83 -2.42
CA SER A 20 -3.77 12.94 -2.12
C SER A 20 -2.61 13.13 -3.09
N ILE A 21 -2.90 13.18 -4.39
CA ILE A 21 -1.90 13.43 -5.45
C ILE A 21 -1.28 14.82 -5.26
N VAL A 22 -2.10 15.87 -5.19
CA VAL A 22 -1.60 17.25 -5.09
C VAL A 22 -0.72 17.43 -3.86
N PHE A 23 -1.15 16.93 -2.70
CA PHE A 23 -0.37 17.03 -1.47
C PHE A 23 0.96 16.28 -1.58
N SER A 24 0.93 14.99 -1.93
CA SER A 24 2.14 14.17 -1.98
C SER A 24 3.12 14.64 -3.05
N TRP A 25 2.63 14.99 -4.24
CA TRP A 25 3.48 15.48 -5.33
C TRP A 25 4.11 16.83 -4.99
N ALA A 26 3.40 17.73 -4.32
CA ALA A 26 3.98 18.99 -3.84
C ALA A 26 5.10 18.74 -2.83
N MET A 27 4.89 17.86 -1.85
CA MET A 27 5.91 17.52 -0.85
C MET A 27 7.14 16.86 -1.48
N TRP A 28 6.92 15.93 -2.41
CA TRP A 28 7.98 15.31 -3.20
C TRP A 28 8.74 16.33 -4.06
N GLY A 29 8.04 17.26 -4.71
CA GLY A 29 8.65 18.34 -5.49
C GLY A 29 9.53 19.25 -4.63
N ILE A 30 9.09 19.59 -3.42
CA ILE A 30 9.91 20.37 -2.46
C ILE A 30 11.18 19.61 -2.08
N GLN A 31 11.06 18.32 -1.77
CA GLN A 31 12.22 17.48 -1.44
C GLN A 31 13.23 17.40 -2.60
N TYR A 32 12.73 17.28 -3.83
CA TYR A 32 13.56 17.25 -5.03
C TYR A 32 14.32 18.55 -5.29
N LEU A 33 13.68 19.71 -5.04
CA LEU A 33 14.28 21.02 -5.27
C LEU A 33 15.25 21.44 -4.15
N TRP A 34 15.12 20.89 -2.93
CA TRP A 34 15.94 21.23 -1.76
C TRP A 34 16.69 20.04 -1.13
N PRO A 35 17.54 19.32 -1.88
CA PRO A 35 18.16 18.07 -1.40
C PRO A 35 19.19 18.24 -0.25
N ARG A 36 19.63 19.46 0.08
CA ARG A 36 20.74 19.75 1.01
C ARG A 36 20.36 20.22 2.43
N ASN A 37 19.07 20.24 2.78
CA ASN A 37 18.61 20.60 4.14
C ASN A 37 18.52 19.34 5.05
N PRO A 38 18.18 19.41 6.36
CA PRO A 38 17.93 18.23 7.19
C PRO A 38 16.58 17.57 6.81
N VAL A 39 16.43 17.25 5.53
CA VAL A 39 15.24 16.74 4.85
C VAL A 39 14.88 15.32 5.31
N ALA A 40 15.78 14.63 6.01
CA ALA A 40 15.46 13.39 6.71
C ALA A 40 14.25 13.53 7.65
N LEU A 41 14.02 14.71 8.23
CA LEU A 41 12.85 14.98 9.09
C LEU A 41 11.52 15.07 8.33
N ILE A 42 11.56 15.40 7.02
CA ILE A 42 10.36 15.51 6.17
C ILE A 42 10.23 14.38 5.15
N ALA A 43 11.22 13.48 5.07
CA ALA A 43 11.25 12.35 4.15
C ALA A 43 9.95 11.51 4.13
N PRO A 44 9.29 11.21 5.27
CA PRO A 44 8.04 10.44 5.25
C PRO A 44 6.78 11.26 4.92
N LEU A 45 6.84 12.61 4.90
CA LEU A 45 5.67 13.47 4.72
C LEU A 45 4.90 13.25 3.40
N PRO A 46 5.55 13.02 2.25
CA PRO A 46 4.80 12.73 1.02
C PRO A 46 3.93 11.47 1.17
N SER A 47 4.39 10.47 1.92
CA SER A 47 3.69 9.20 2.11
C SER A 47 2.41 9.34 2.94
N VAL A 48 2.24 10.40 3.74
CA VAL A 48 1.02 10.63 4.53
C VAL A 48 -0.10 11.31 3.75
N GLY A 49 0.14 11.71 2.48
CA GLY A 49 -0.84 12.42 1.67
C GLY A 49 -2.21 11.73 1.54
N PRO A 50 -2.30 10.40 1.33
CA PRO A 50 -3.59 9.69 1.37
C PRO A 50 -4.32 9.85 2.71
N ALA A 51 -3.64 9.69 3.85
CA ALA A 51 -4.28 9.89 5.15
C ALA A 51 -4.78 11.32 5.36
N VAL A 52 -3.96 12.32 5.02
CA VAL A 52 -4.33 13.74 5.09
C VAL A 52 -5.55 14.01 4.21
N ALA A 53 -5.54 13.51 2.98
CA ALA A 53 -6.66 13.67 2.06
C ALA A 53 -7.94 13.03 2.59
N ALA A 54 -7.86 11.83 3.17
CA ALA A 54 -9.01 11.15 3.76
C ALA A 54 -9.58 11.95 4.94
N VAL A 55 -8.74 12.41 5.87
CA VAL A 55 -9.19 13.24 7.01
C VAL A 55 -9.90 14.51 6.53
N VAL A 56 -9.31 15.22 5.56
CA VAL A 56 -9.89 16.45 5.00
C VAL A 56 -11.24 16.16 4.34
N VAL A 57 -11.34 15.11 3.52
CA VAL A 57 -12.59 14.79 2.82
C VAL A 57 -13.67 14.29 3.79
N VAL A 58 -13.33 13.47 4.79
CA VAL A 58 -14.25 13.03 5.85
C VAL A 58 -14.82 14.25 6.58
N HIS A 59 -13.93 15.15 7.02
CA HIS A 59 -14.32 16.36 7.74
C HIS A 59 -15.21 17.29 6.90
N LEU A 60 -14.83 17.56 5.65
CA LEU A 60 -15.59 18.47 4.78
C LEU A 60 -16.93 17.91 4.30
N SER A 61 -17.05 16.57 4.24
CA SER A 61 -18.29 15.91 3.85
C SER A 61 -19.29 15.76 5.00
N GLY A 62 -18.89 16.12 6.24
CA GLY A 62 -19.73 16.03 7.42
C GLY A 62 -19.86 14.62 8.02
N PHE A 63 -18.97 13.68 7.63
CA PHE A 63 -18.94 12.35 8.24
C PHE A 63 -18.23 12.41 9.60
N ASP A 64 -18.59 11.49 10.51
CA ASP A 64 -17.92 11.40 11.80
C ASP A 64 -16.49 10.86 11.64
N LEU A 65 -15.51 11.71 11.98
CA LEU A 65 -14.10 11.37 11.96
C LEU A 65 -13.74 10.32 13.00
N ARG A 66 -14.41 10.31 14.16
CA ARG A 66 -14.16 9.32 15.21
C ARG A 66 -14.62 7.95 14.77
N ALA A 67 -15.85 7.83 14.27
CA ALA A 67 -16.34 6.59 13.67
C ALA A 67 -15.43 6.09 12.53
N TRP A 68 -14.93 6.98 11.67
CA TRP A 68 -13.96 6.59 10.64
C TRP A 68 -12.67 6.05 11.25
N MET A 69 -12.06 6.74 12.22
CA MET A 69 -10.84 6.29 12.88
C MET A 69 -11.00 4.96 13.64
N ASP A 70 -12.14 4.77 14.30
CA ASP A 70 -12.47 3.52 15.00
C ASP A 70 -12.63 2.36 14.00
N HIS A 71 -13.19 2.63 12.81
CA HIS A 71 -13.26 1.66 11.71
C HIS A 71 -11.89 1.27 11.16
N LEU A 72 -10.88 2.15 11.24
CA LEU A 72 -9.52 1.79 10.82
C LEU A 72 -8.85 0.81 11.81
N SER A 73 -9.44 0.58 12.99
CA SER A 73 -8.83 -0.23 14.02
C SER A 73 -8.85 -1.73 13.70
N GLY A 74 -7.78 -2.43 14.07
CA GLY A 74 -7.66 -3.89 13.90
C GLY A 74 -8.01 -4.67 15.16
N ARG A 75 -8.98 -4.19 15.97
CA ARG A 75 -9.26 -4.70 17.33
C ARG A 75 -9.86 -6.11 17.35
N ASP A 76 -10.72 -6.43 16.40
CA ASP A 76 -11.43 -7.72 16.33
C ASP A 76 -10.81 -8.70 15.32
N VAL A 77 -9.53 -8.50 14.98
CA VAL A 77 -8.85 -9.26 13.94
C VAL A 77 -8.25 -10.53 14.52
N GLU A 78 -8.52 -11.66 13.87
CA GLU A 78 -7.93 -12.93 14.26
C GLU A 78 -6.38 -12.88 14.19
N PRO A 79 -5.66 -13.31 15.24
CA PRO A 79 -4.20 -13.14 15.34
C PRO A 79 -3.39 -13.73 14.18
N TYR A 80 -3.92 -14.76 13.50
CA TYR A 80 -3.22 -15.37 12.36
C TYR A 80 -2.99 -14.38 11.22
N TRP A 81 -3.84 -13.37 11.03
CA TRP A 81 -3.65 -12.35 10.00
C TRP A 81 -2.44 -11.46 10.25
N TYR A 82 -2.13 -11.17 11.51
CA TYR A 82 -0.87 -10.51 11.86
C TYR A 82 0.33 -11.42 11.59
N GLY A 83 0.18 -12.73 11.83
CA GLY A 83 1.14 -13.75 11.42
C GLY A 83 1.39 -13.74 9.90
N VAL A 84 0.32 -13.71 9.08
CA VAL A 84 0.41 -13.59 7.62
C VAL A 84 1.09 -12.26 7.23
N GLY A 85 0.72 -11.15 7.87
CA GLY A 85 1.29 -9.82 7.63
C GLY A 85 2.80 -9.76 7.88
N LEU A 86 3.31 -10.53 8.84
CA LEU A 86 4.74 -10.61 9.14
C LEU A 86 5.48 -11.67 8.32
N ALA A 87 4.88 -12.85 8.15
CA ALA A 87 5.52 -13.99 7.48
C ALA A 87 5.57 -13.82 5.96
N LEU A 88 4.52 -13.30 5.34
CA LEU A 88 4.45 -13.21 3.89
C LEU A 88 5.56 -12.35 3.28
N PRO A 89 5.85 -11.13 3.78
CA PRO A 89 6.96 -10.33 3.26
C PRO A 89 8.31 -11.06 3.40
N LEU A 90 8.53 -11.77 4.51
CA LEU A 90 9.74 -12.56 4.74
C LEU A 90 9.90 -13.68 3.70
N VAL A 91 8.82 -14.40 3.41
CA VAL A 91 8.82 -15.44 2.37
C VAL A 91 9.09 -14.81 1.01
N CYS A 92 8.44 -13.69 0.67
CA CYS A 92 8.60 -13.03 -0.62
C CYS A 92 10.02 -12.51 -0.85
N VAL A 93 10.65 -11.88 0.16
CA VAL A 93 12.02 -11.36 0.04
C VAL A 93 13.05 -12.49 -0.10
N VAL A 94 12.86 -13.59 0.64
CA VAL A 94 13.73 -14.78 0.54
C VAL A 94 13.55 -15.45 -0.82
N ALA A 95 12.31 -15.66 -1.27
CA ALA A 95 12.01 -16.26 -2.57
C ALA A 95 12.61 -15.43 -3.72
N THR A 96 12.45 -14.11 -3.67
CA THR A 96 13.04 -13.19 -4.65
C THR A 96 14.57 -13.28 -4.67
N THR A 97 15.19 -13.36 -3.49
CA THR A 97 16.66 -13.45 -3.38
C THR A 97 17.20 -14.78 -3.92
N ILE A 98 16.53 -15.89 -3.59
CA ILE A 98 16.90 -17.23 -4.08
C ILE A 98 16.75 -17.30 -5.61
N ALA A 99 15.62 -16.83 -6.14
CA ALA A 99 15.39 -16.81 -7.58
C ALA A 99 16.39 -15.88 -8.29
N ALA A 100 16.73 -14.73 -7.72
CA ALA A 100 17.78 -13.86 -8.25
C ALA A 100 19.15 -14.56 -8.31
N ALA A 101 19.53 -15.26 -7.25
CA ALA A 101 20.80 -15.96 -7.18
C ALA A 101 20.88 -17.15 -8.14
N LEU A 102 19.82 -17.96 -8.24
CA LEU A 102 19.81 -19.18 -9.04
C LEU A 102 19.59 -18.94 -10.53
N LEU A 103 18.70 -18.00 -10.89
CA LEU A 103 18.28 -17.80 -12.28
C LEU A 103 19.09 -16.72 -13.00
N PHE A 104 19.67 -15.76 -12.25
CA PHE A 104 20.28 -14.57 -12.82
C PHE A 104 21.69 -14.30 -12.29
N ASN A 105 22.33 -15.28 -11.63
CA ASN A 105 23.65 -15.16 -10.99
C ASN A 105 23.75 -13.94 -10.05
N GLY A 106 22.63 -13.56 -9.42
CA GLY A 106 22.59 -12.52 -8.40
C GLY A 106 23.38 -12.91 -7.14
N PRO A 107 23.76 -11.94 -6.31
CA PRO A 107 24.44 -12.23 -5.05
C PRO A 107 23.51 -12.97 -4.09
N TRP A 108 24.07 -13.87 -3.29
CA TRP A 108 23.38 -14.52 -2.15
C TRP A 108 23.19 -13.53 -0.99
N ALA A 109 22.34 -12.54 -1.22
CA ALA A 109 22.11 -11.39 -0.36
C ALA A 109 20.89 -11.59 0.55
N VAL A 110 20.75 -12.78 1.16
CA VAL A 110 19.59 -13.10 2.00
C VAL A 110 19.53 -12.13 3.20
N PRO A 111 18.38 -11.49 3.49
CA PRO A 111 18.30 -10.50 4.58
C PRO A 111 18.72 -11.03 5.96
N PHE A 112 18.70 -12.33 6.17
CA PHE A 112 19.02 -12.99 7.45
C PHE A 112 20.40 -13.64 7.49
N SER A 113 21.26 -13.38 6.50
CA SER A 113 22.58 -14.01 6.42
C SER A 113 23.53 -13.58 7.54
N THR A 114 23.32 -12.39 8.12
CA THR A 114 24.07 -11.89 9.28
C THR A 114 23.14 -11.19 10.26
N PRO A 115 23.50 -11.10 11.56
CA PRO A 115 22.71 -10.36 12.54
C PRO A 115 22.47 -8.89 12.15
N GLN A 116 23.45 -8.25 11.52
CA GLN A 116 23.35 -6.84 11.09
C GLN A 116 22.32 -6.66 9.96
N ARG A 117 22.28 -7.58 8.98
CA ARG A 117 21.27 -7.52 7.91
C ARG A 117 19.88 -7.84 8.44
N ALA A 118 19.77 -8.81 9.35
CA ALA A 118 18.51 -9.14 9.99
C ALA A 118 17.96 -7.95 10.79
N ALA A 119 18.83 -7.27 11.56
CA ALA A 119 18.47 -6.05 12.26
C ALA A 119 18.08 -4.92 11.30
N GLY A 120 18.84 -4.71 10.22
CA GLY A 120 18.52 -3.72 9.19
C GLY A 120 17.16 -3.95 8.53
N TYR A 121 16.85 -5.21 8.20
CA TYR A 121 15.54 -5.60 7.68
C TYR A 121 14.42 -5.32 8.68
N ALA A 122 14.58 -5.73 9.95
CA ALA A 122 13.57 -5.51 10.98
C ALA A 122 13.30 -4.02 11.22
N VAL A 123 14.36 -3.21 11.29
CA VAL A 123 14.26 -1.75 11.37
C VAL A 123 13.53 -1.20 10.15
N SER A 124 13.93 -1.59 8.94
CA SER A 124 13.30 -1.11 7.71
C SER A 124 11.82 -1.50 7.61
N LEU A 125 11.43 -2.67 8.12
CA LEU A 125 10.04 -3.08 8.19
C LEU A 125 9.24 -2.12 9.05
N VAL A 126 9.70 -1.85 10.28
CA VAL A 126 9.03 -0.92 11.19
C VAL A 126 8.89 0.47 10.54
N PHE A 127 9.96 0.99 9.94
CA PHE A 127 9.95 2.30 9.29
C PHE A 127 9.11 2.35 8.00
N SER A 128 8.87 1.21 7.34
CA SER A 128 8.01 1.12 6.15
C SER A 128 6.53 0.95 6.51
N VAL A 129 6.22 0.33 7.66
CA VAL A 129 4.84 0.12 8.12
C VAL A 129 4.20 1.44 8.55
N ILE A 130 4.95 2.33 9.19
CA ILE A 130 4.43 3.64 9.63
C ILE A 130 3.82 4.46 8.47
N PRO A 131 4.52 4.73 7.35
CA PRO A 131 3.92 5.40 6.21
C PRO A 131 2.84 4.55 5.54
N ALA A 132 3.00 3.22 5.52
CA ALA A 132 1.99 2.33 4.97
C ALA A 132 0.64 2.44 5.70
N LEU A 133 0.62 2.66 7.02
CA LEU A 133 -0.63 2.93 7.76
C LEU A 133 -1.39 4.13 7.18
N GLY A 134 -0.67 5.20 6.82
CA GLY A 134 -1.29 6.38 6.23
C GLY A 134 -1.80 6.14 4.80
N VAL A 135 -1.01 5.41 4.01
CA VAL A 135 -1.40 5.01 2.64
C VAL A 135 -2.65 4.13 2.67
N GLU A 136 -2.65 3.09 3.51
CA GLU A 136 -3.77 2.14 3.63
C GLU A 136 -5.00 2.80 4.25
N ALA A 137 -4.85 3.67 5.25
CA ALA A 137 -5.97 4.44 5.81
C ALA A 137 -6.70 5.25 4.74
N GLY A 138 -5.97 5.85 3.80
CA GLY A 138 -6.57 6.55 2.67
C GLY A 138 -7.20 5.60 1.64
N PHE A 139 -6.39 4.72 1.05
CA PHE A 139 -6.86 3.88 -0.05
C PHE A 139 -7.85 2.81 0.38
N ARG A 140 -7.55 2.07 1.45
CA ARG A 140 -8.39 0.95 1.94
C ARG A 140 -9.36 1.41 3.01
N GLY A 141 -8.97 2.37 3.84
CA GLY A 141 -9.83 2.88 4.92
C GLY A 141 -10.85 3.93 4.49
N PHE A 142 -10.63 4.63 3.36
CA PHE A 142 -11.53 5.68 2.90
C PHE A 142 -12.10 5.41 1.49
N ALA A 143 -11.24 5.14 0.50
CA ALA A 143 -11.68 5.02 -0.90
C ALA A 143 -12.34 3.67 -1.21
N LEU A 144 -11.72 2.57 -0.78
CA LEU A 144 -12.17 1.21 -1.09
C LEU A 144 -13.62 0.91 -0.64
N PRO A 145 -14.07 1.21 0.59
CA PRO A 145 -15.45 0.91 0.99
C PRO A 145 -16.48 1.69 0.18
N ARG A 146 -16.16 2.93 -0.21
CA ARG A 146 -17.03 3.76 -1.06
C ARG A 146 -17.11 3.23 -2.50
N LEU A 147 -16.02 2.64 -3.00
CA LEU A 147 -15.99 1.99 -4.31
C LEU A 147 -16.73 0.65 -4.28
N GLN A 148 -16.56 -0.15 -3.23
CA GLN A 148 -17.24 -1.43 -3.03
C GLN A 148 -18.77 -1.30 -2.84
N HIS A 149 -19.27 -0.12 -2.47
CA HIS A 149 -20.72 0.17 -2.47
C HIS A 149 -21.30 0.30 -3.90
N ARG A 150 -20.46 0.46 -4.93
CA ARG A 150 -20.92 0.68 -6.32
C ARG A 150 -20.41 -0.36 -7.30
N TYR A 151 -19.38 -1.09 -6.93
CA TYR A 151 -18.66 -2.04 -7.76
C TYR A 151 -18.29 -3.25 -6.92
N ASP A 152 -18.09 -4.40 -7.56
CA ASP A 152 -17.49 -5.54 -6.88
C ASP A 152 -16.07 -5.20 -6.38
N ALA A 153 -15.54 -6.04 -5.49
CA ALA A 153 -14.25 -5.79 -4.87
C ALA A 153 -13.09 -5.83 -5.88
N LEU A 154 -13.18 -6.62 -6.96
CA LEU A 154 -12.14 -6.68 -7.99
C LEU A 154 -12.03 -5.36 -8.77
N VAL A 155 -13.16 -4.83 -9.22
CA VAL A 155 -13.24 -3.54 -9.92
C VAL A 155 -12.86 -2.40 -8.97
N ALA A 156 -13.32 -2.44 -7.72
CA ALA A 156 -12.90 -1.47 -6.70
C ALA A 156 -11.37 -1.50 -6.46
N SER A 157 -10.76 -2.69 -6.39
CA SER A 157 -9.30 -2.85 -6.28
C SER A 157 -8.56 -2.29 -7.48
N ALA A 158 -9.11 -2.43 -8.69
CA ALA A 158 -8.51 -1.88 -9.92
C ALA A 158 -8.51 -0.34 -9.90
N PHE A 159 -9.61 0.29 -9.48
CA PHE A 159 -9.64 1.74 -9.28
C PHE A 159 -8.62 2.20 -8.24
N VAL A 160 -8.52 1.49 -7.11
CA VAL A 160 -7.50 1.77 -6.09
C VAL A 160 -6.09 1.60 -6.64
N ALA A 161 -5.82 0.54 -7.43
CA ALA A 161 -4.52 0.30 -8.02
C ALA A 161 -4.10 1.41 -8.99
N VAL A 162 -5.02 1.89 -9.83
CA VAL A 162 -4.76 3.00 -10.76
C VAL A 162 -4.48 4.29 -9.98
N ALA A 163 -5.30 4.62 -8.99
CA ALA A 163 -5.08 5.81 -8.16
C ALA A 163 -3.74 5.74 -7.41
N TRP A 164 -3.40 4.57 -6.88
CA TRP A 164 -2.14 4.33 -6.19
C TRP A 164 -0.92 4.38 -7.13
N ALA A 165 -1.03 3.84 -8.34
CA ALA A 165 0.01 3.91 -9.37
C ALA A 165 0.27 5.35 -9.81
N VAL A 166 -0.78 6.13 -10.09
CA VAL A 166 -0.66 7.56 -10.42
C VAL A 166 -0.04 8.31 -9.25
N TRP A 167 -0.51 8.09 -8.02
CA TRP A 167 0.07 8.69 -6.83
C TRP A 167 1.57 8.39 -6.72
N SER A 168 2.00 7.16 -7.04
CA SER A 168 3.40 6.73 -6.91
C SER A 168 4.35 7.20 -8.02
N LEU A 169 3.86 7.87 -9.08
CA LEU A 169 4.68 8.25 -10.25
C LEU A 169 5.97 9.02 -9.92
N PRO A 170 5.99 10.00 -9.00
CA PRO A 170 7.22 10.72 -8.67
C PRO A 170 8.33 9.81 -8.13
N LEU A 171 7.97 8.69 -7.49
CA LEU A 171 8.95 7.75 -6.96
C LEU A 171 9.78 7.09 -8.07
N PHE A 172 9.26 6.93 -9.29
CA PHE A 172 10.03 6.37 -10.40
C PHE A 172 11.12 7.31 -10.91
N VAL A 173 10.94 8.62 -10.72
CA VAL A 173 11.83 9.66 -11.25
C VAL A 173 12.92 10.01 -10.23
N PHE A 174 12.61 9.94 -8.94
CA PHE A 174 13.51 10.41 -7.90
C PHE A 174 14.62 9.40 -7.58
N PRO A 175 15.90 9.81 -7.63
CA PRO A 175 17.01 8.95 -7.26
C PRO A 175 16.90 8.46 -5.81
N GLY A 176 17.23 7.19 -5.57
CA GLY A 176 17.29 6.61 -4.23
C GLY A 176 15.97 6.14 -3.64
N THR A 177 14.85 6.21 -4.39
CA THR A 177 13.60 5.57 -3.98
C THR A 177 13.62 4.08 -4.32
N TYR A 178 12.70 3.32 -3.72
CA TYR A 178 12.52 1.89 -3.99
C TYR A 178 11.90 1.60 -5.38
N LEU A 179 11.44 2.62 -6.12
CA LEU A 179 10.93 2.49 -7.49
C LEU A 179 11.86 3.12 -8.54
N ALA A 180 12.96 3.73 -8.12
CA ALA A 180 13.96 4.28 -9.03
C ALA A 180 14.54 3.16 -9.91
N GLY A 181 14.38 3.28 -11.23
CA GLY A 181 14.81 2.25 -12.18
C GLY A 181 13.89 1.02 -12.28
N PHE A 182 12.75 1.03 -11.59
CA PHE A 182 11.74 -0.01 -11.73
C PHE A 182 10.95 0.19 -13.03
N SER A 183 10.79 -0.86 -13.82
CA SER A 183 10.04 -0.84 -15.08
C SER A 183 8.57 -0.51 -14.81
N LEU A 184 8.08 0.57 -15.42
CA LEU A 184 6.72 1.05 -15.19
C LEU A 184 5.65 -0.02 -15.45
N PRO A 185 5.69 -0.81 -16.56
CA PRO A 185 4.74 -1.90 -16.77
C PRO A 185 4.75 -2.96 -15.65
N VAL A 186 5.94 -3.36 -15.19
CA VAL A 186 6.08 -4.38 -14.14
C VAL A 186 5.58 -3.84 -12.81
N ALA A 187 5.88 -2.57 -12.49
CA ALA A 187 5.41 -1.94 -11.27
C ALA A 187 3.89 -1.77 -11.25
N VAL A 188 3.28 -1.36 -12.36
CA VAL A 188 1.82 -1.24 -12.45
C VAL A 188 1.16 -2.60 -12.24
N LEU A 189 1.69 -3.67 -12.86
CA LEU A 189 1.17 -5.02 -12.65
C LEU A 189 1.33 -5.49 -11.21
N LEU A 190 2.48 -5.22 -10.58
CA LEU A 190 2.72 -5.50 -9.17
C LEU A 190 1.72 -4.75 -8.27
N LEU A 191 1.49 -3.46 -8.53
CA LEU A 191 0.53 -2.65 -7.77
C LEU A 191 -0.90 -3.16 -7.93
N VAL A 192 -1.30 -3.63 -9.12
CA VAL A 192 -2.61 -4.26 -9.33
C VAL A 192 -2.73 -5.54 -8.50
N VAL A 193 -1.77 -6.45 -8.61
CA VAL A 193 -1.74 -7.71 -7.86
C VAL A 193 -1.80 -7.46 -6.36
N VAL A 194 -0.94 -6.58 -5.85
CA VAL A 194 -0.89 -6.21 -4.44
C VAL A 194 -2.18 -5.51 -4.03
N SER A 195 -2.77 -4.66 -4.87
CA SER A 195 -4.01 -3.97 -4.52
C SER A 195 -5.18 -4.94 -4.36
N VAL A 196 -5.32 -5.89 -5.28
CA VAL A 196 -6.33 -6.96 -5.18
C VAL A 196 -6.09 -7.79 -3.92
N PHE A 197 -4.83 -8.17 -3.65
CA PHE A 197 -4.48 -8.95 -2.47
C PHE A 197 -4.77 -8.20 -1.15
N LEU A 198 -4.40 -6.93 -1.06
CA LEU A 198 -4.67 -6.10 0.11
C LEU A 198 -6.17 -5.89 0.30
N THR A 199 -6.94 -5.70 -0.78
CA THR A 199 -8.42 -5.66 -0.69
C THR A 199 -8.98 -6.98 -0.18
N TYR A 200 -8.47 -8.11 -0.66
CA TYR A 200 -8.88 -9.42 -0.17
C TYR A 200 -8.63 -9.55 1.35
N VAL A 201 -7.43 -9.18 1.82
CA VAL A 201 -7.07 -9.22 3.25
C VAL A 201 -7.92 -8.23 4.05
N TYR A 202 -8.16 -7.04 3.52
CA TYR A 202 -9.03 -6.03 4.12
C TYR A 202 -10.44 -6.58 4.35
N ASN A 203 -11.06 -7.14 3.31
CA ASN A 203 -12.39 -7.74 3.39
C ASN A 203 -12.40 -8.94 4.35
N SER A 204 -11.33 -9.75 4.34
CA SER A 204 -11.17 -10.93 5.20
C SER A 204 -10.98 -10.63 6.69
N THR A 205 -10.57 -9.42 7.02
CA THR A 205 -10.26 -8.99 8.39
C THR A 205 -11.31 -8.03 8.95
N GLY A 206 -12.44 -7.87 8.27
CA GLY A 206 -13.47 -6.90 8.65
C GLY A 206 -13.03 -5.43 8.50
N GLY A 207 -12.02 -5.16 7.66
CA GLY A 207 -11.55 -3.80 7.36
C GLY A 207 -10.25 -3.37 8.07
N SER A 208 -9.40 -4.32 8.48
CA SER A 208 -8.18 -4.00 9.26
C SER A 208 -7.13 -3.23 8.47
N ILE A 209 -6.85 -1.99 8.90
CA ILE A 209 -5.74 -1.19 8.38
C ILE A 209 -4.38 -1.65 8.91
N PRO A 210 -4.20 -2.03 10.19
CA PRO A 210 -2.91 -2.52 10.67
C PRO A 210 -2.37 -3.71 9.88
N VAL A 211 -3.22 -4.69 9.53
CA VAL A 211 -2.77 -5.87 8.76
C VAL A 211 -2.40 -5.51 7.33
N THR A 212 -3.23 -4.71 6.66
CA THR A 212 -2.93 -4.26 5.28
C THR A 212 -1.67 -3.38 5.25
N ALA A 213 -1.45 -2.56 6.27
CA ALA A 213 -0.23 -1.76 6.41
C ALA A 213 1.02 -2.60 6.69
N LEU A 214 0.91 -3.69 7.45
CA LEU A 214 2.00 -4.66 7.63
C LEU A 214 2.42 -5.27 6.29
N LEU A 215 1.45 -5.69 5.48
CA LEU A 215 1.70 -6.26 4.16
C LEU A 215 2.29 -5.23 3.19
N ASN A 216 1.73 -4.01 3.13
CA ASN A 216 2.23 -2.94 2.26
C ASN A 216 3.64 -2.47 2.69
N GLY A 217 3.85 -2.24 3.99
CA GLY A 217 5.19 -1.92 4.51
C GLY A 217 6.18 -3.06 4.29
N GLY A 218 5.72 -4.31 4.38
CA GLY A 218 6.50 -5.49 4.04
C GLY A 218 6.88 -5.59 2.57
N LEU A 219 5.99 -5.20 1.65
CA LEU A 219 6.30 -5.07 0.21
C LEU A 219 7.41 -4.05 -0.02
N VAL A 220 7.27 -2.84 0.54
CA VAL A 220 8.29 -1.79 0.42
C VAL A 220 9.65 -2.26 0.97
N THR A 221 9.62 -2.94 2.12
CA THR A 221 10.84 -3.52 2.73
C THR A 221 11.44 -4.60 1.83
N SER A 222 10.61 -5.47 1.25
CA SER A 222 11.04 -6.53 0.33
C SER A 222 11.63 -5.98 -0.96
N LEU A 223 11.11 -4.88 -1.48
CA LEU A 223 11.66 -4.18 -2.65
C LEU A 223 13.01 -3.52 -2.35
N THR A 224 13.21 -3.07 -1.10
CA THR A 224 14.45 -2.41 -0.67
C THR A 224 15.57 -3.41 -0.33
N TYR A 225 15.22 -4.56 0.26
CA TYR A 225 16.16 -5.57 0.74
C TYR A 225 16.23 -6.85 -0.12
N GLY A 226 15.29 -7.05 -1.04
CA GLY A 226 15.27 -8.18 -1.96
C GLY A 226 16.22 -7.96 -3.12
N ALA A 227 17.02 -8.98 -3.45
CA ALA A 227 17.93 -8.97 -4.59
C ALA A 227 18.92 -7.78 -4.63
N VAL A 228 19.33 -7.27 -3.45
CA VAL A 228 20.31 -6.19 -3.31
C VAL A 228 21.60 -6.53 -4.08
N GLY A 229 21.95 -5.69 -5.05
CA GLY A 229 23.13 -5.87 -5.91
C GLY A 229 22.84 -6.59 -7.23
N ALA A 230 21.62 -7.07 -7.44
CA ALA A 230 21.13 -7.49 -8.73
C ALA A 230 20.25 -6.36 -9.31
N SER A 231 20.34 -6.11 -10.63
CA SER A 231 19.55 -5.09 -11.32
C SER A 231 19.00 -5.65 -12.63
N GLY A 232 17.90 -5.08 -13.11
CA GLY A 232 17.26 -5.53 -14.35
C GLY A 232 15.78 -5.84 -14.19
N VAL A 233 15.11 -6.01 -15.33
CA VAL A 233 13.67 -6.31 -15.41
C VAL A 233 13.38 -7.71 -14.86
N GLU A 234 14.33 -8.62 -14.97
CA GLU A 234 14.24 -10.01 -14.53
C GLU A 234 13.94 -10.13 -13.03
N ILE A 235 14.62 -9.33 -12.22
CA ILE A 235 14.42 -9.28 -10.76
C ILE A 235 13.08 -8.67 -10.42
N GLN A 236 12.67 -7.63 -11.16
CA GLN A 236 11.38 -6.98 -10.98
C GLN A 236 10.23 -7.95 -11.26
N VAL A 237 10.35 -8.76 -12.33
CA VAL A 237 9.41 -9.84 -12.67
C VAL A 237 9.43 -10.94 -11.61
N THR A 238 10.59 -11.25 -11.05
CA THR A 238 10.72 -12.22 -9.96
C THR A 238 10.02 -11.74 -8.69
N THR A 239 10.19 -10.47 -8.32
CA THR A 239 9.48 -9.86 -7.19
C THR A 239 7.97 -9.86 -7.42
N LEU A 240 7.54 -9.51 -8.63
CA LEU A 240 6.14 -9.62 -9.04
C LEU A 240 5.61 -11.05 -8.83
N ALA A 241 6.33 -12.06 -9.30
CA ALA A 241 5.92 -13.46 -9.13
C ALA A 241 5.88 -13.87 -7.65
N ALA A 242 6.87 -13.44 -6.85
CA ALA A 242 6.95 -13.74 -5.42
C ALA A 242 5.75 -13.19 -4.63
N TRP A 243 5.17 -12.06 -5.06
CA TRP A 243 3.96 -11.49 -4.46
C TRP A 243 2.66 -11.99 -5.11
N ALA A 244 2.67 -12.30 -6.41
CA ALA A 244 1.51 -12.80 -7.12
C ALA A 244 1.13 -14.22 -6.70
N ILE A 245 2.09 -15.11 -6.49
CA ILE A 245 1.81 -16.52 -6.15
C ILE A 245 1.06 -16.62 -4.81
N PRO A 246 1.53 -16.03 -3.69
CA PRO A 246 0.79 -16.09 -2.44
C PRO A 246 -0.57 -15.39 -2.52
N ALA A 247 -0.66 -14.27 -3.26
CA ALA A 247 -1.94 -13.59 -3.48
C ALA A 247 -2.97 -14.51 -4.15
N LEU A 248 -2.55 -15.24 -5.19
CA LEU A 248 -3.40 -16.21 -5.88
C LEU A 248 -3.72 -17.42 -5.01
N VAL A 249 -2.76 -17.93 -4.24
CA VAL A 249 -2.99 -19.07 -3.33
C VAL A 249 -4.00 -18.70 -2.27
N VAL A 250 -3.85 -17.56 -1.62
CA VAL A 250 -4.78 -17.08 -0.59
C VAL A 250 -6.18 -16.85 -1.18
N ALA A 251 -6.27 -16.23 -2.36
CA ALA A 251 -7.55 -16.02 -3.03
C ALA A 251 -8.27 -17.33 -3.42
N ASN A 252 -7.53 -18.39 -3.74
CA ASN A 252 -8.11 -19.69 -4.08
C ASN A 252 -8.46 -20.53 -2.84
N LEU A 253 -7.65 -20.48 -1.78
CA LEU A 253 -7.87 -21.28 -0.55
C LEU A 253 -9.04 -20.78 0.29
N TYR A 254 -9.28 -19.48 0.30
CA TYR A 254 -10.22 -18.84 1.23
C TYR A 254 -11.42 -18.18 0.53
N GLY A 255 -11.64 -18.51 -0.76
CA GLY A 255 -12.88 -18.25 -1.49
C GLY A 255 -12.92 -16.94 -2.28
N ARG A 256 -13.50 -17.01 -3.49
CA ARG A 256 -13.73 -15.85 -4.37
C ARG A 256 -14.84 -14.91 -3.87
N GLU A 257 -15.69 -15.39 -2.96
CA GLU A 257 -16.82 -14.63 -2.39
C GLU A 257 -16.36 -13.30 -1.78
N ARG A 258 -15.17 -13.27 -1.16
CA ARG A 258 -14.56 -12.05 -0.61
C ARG A 258 -14.11 -11.03 -1.65
N LEU A 259 -14.08 -11.42 -2.92
CA LEU A 259 -13.83 -10.55 -4.08
C LEU A 259 -15.10 -10.33 -4.94
N ALA A 260 -16.16 -11.12 -4.75
CA ALA A 260 -17.32 -11.19 -5.62
C ALA A 260 -18.59 -10.55 -5.02
N ASP A 261 -18.74 -10.54 -3.70
CA ASP A 261 -19.96 -10.03 -3.03
C ASP A 261 -19.79 -8.60 -2.51
N GLU A 262 -20.91 -7.85 -2.45
CA GLU A 262 -20.99 -6.58 -1.73
C GLU A 262 -20.74 -6.84 -0.24
N VAL A 263 -19.55 -6.50 0.24
CA VAL A 263 -19.25 -6.51 1.67
C VAL A 263 -20.11 -5.44 2.34
N SER A 264 -20.81 -5.80 3.41
CA SER A 264 -21.71 -4.92 4.14
C SER A 264 -21.07 -3.56 4.41
N ALA A 265 -21.76 -2.47 4.07
CA ALA A 265 -21.22 -1.12 4.20
C ALA A 265 -20.73 -0.87 5.65
N PRO A 266 -19.50 -0.37 5.84
CA PRO A 266 -19.01 -0.07 7.18
C PRO A 266 -19.89 0.97 7.86
N ARG A 267 -20.03 0.88 9.20
CA ARG A 267 -20.97 1.71 9.98
C ARG A 267 -20.85 3.20 9.73
N PHE A 268 -19.65 3.72 9.44
CA PHE A 268 -19.44 5.14 9.14
C PHE A 268 -20.10 5.61 7.81
N LEU A 269 -20.46 4.69 6.91
CA LEU A 269 -21.25 4.96 5.71
C LEU A 269 -22.75 4.71 5.92
N ALA A 270 -23.15 4.03 7.00
CA ALA A 270 -24.54 3.63 7.26
C ALA A 270 -25.38 4.74 7.92
N GLU A 271 -24.76 5.79 8.44
CA GLU A 271 -25.44 6.91 9.13
C GLU A 271 -25.63 8.16 8.25
N SER A 272 -25.56 8.04 6.91
CA SER A 272 -25.74 9.16 5.98
C SER A 272 -27.11 9.21 5.33
#